data_AF-A0A919I1A7-F1
#
_entry.id   AF-A0A919I1A7-F1
#
_cell.length_a   1.000
_cell.length_b   1.000
_cell.length_c   1.000
_cell.angle_alpha   90.00
_cell.angle_beta   90.00
_cell.angle_gamma   90.00
#
_symmetry.space_group_name_H-M   'P 1'
#
loop_
_entity.id
_entity.type
_entity.pdbx_description
1 polymer ?
#
loop_
_entity_poly.entity_id
_entity_poly.type
_entity_poly.pdbx_seq_one_letter_code
_entity_poly.pdbx_strand_id
1 'polypeptide(L)'
;MTRTVFIQSLVAGILAAIAANIYNQIYFFATQVDYSNLVNVVSLVSINLIVSILAGLLYQLFFMLFKSKGPVIFNFVYSVGSFACMIIPIAITLPLSTPYPELFPGLAVPMVFFPVIAWMTIDPLFKKA
;
A
#
# COMPACT_ATOMS: atom_id res chain seq x y z
N MET A 1 -10.17 6.78 -15.75
CA MET A 1 -9.13 5.73 -15.75
C MET A 1 -9.15 4.97 -17.05
N THR A 2 -7.99 4.78 -17.69
CA THR A 2 -7.90 3.88 -18.86
C THR A 2 -8.01 2.43 -18.39
N ARG A 3 -8.48 1.53 -19.27
CA ARG A 3 -8.63 0.11 -18.93
C ARG A 3 -7.32 -0.51 -18.43
N THR A 4 -6.20 -0.20 -19.08
CA THR A 4 -4.87 -0.71 -18.70
C THR A 4 -4.47 -0.26 -17.30
N VAL A 5 -4.60 1.03 -17.00
CA VAL A 5 -4.24 1.58 -15.68
C VAL A 5 -5.15 1.02 -14.58
N PHE A 6 -6.44 0.79 -14.88
CA PHE A 6 -7.34 0.14 -13.93
C PHE A 6 -6.93 -1.29 -13.60
N ILE A 7 -6.61 -2.10 -14.60
CA ILE A 7 -6.15 -3.48 -14.39
C ILE A 7 -4.82 -3.48 -13.63
N GLN A 8 -3.87 -2.60 -13.98
CA GLN A 8 -2.62 -2.44 -13.24
C GLN A 8 -2.87 -2.12 -11.76
N SER A 9 -3.81 -1.22 -11.48
CA SER A 9 -4.19 -0.85 -10.11
C SER A 9 -4.75 -2.03 -9.33
N LEU A 10 -5.62 -2.84 -9.96
CA LEU A 10 -6.18 -4.03 -9.33
C LEU A 10 -5.10 -5.08 -9.06
N VAL A 11 -4.23 -5.36 -10.03
CA VAL A 11 -3.13 -6.33 -9.87
C VAL A 11 -2.16 -5.88 -8.78
N ALA A 12 -1.78 -4.60 -8.76
CA ALA A 12 -0.93 -4.04 -7.69
C ALA A 12 -1.59 -4.18 -6.32
N GLY A 13 -2.89 -3.86 -6.21
CA GLY A 13 -3.62 -3.95 -4.94
C GLY A 13 -3.75 -5.39 -4.44
N ILE A 14 -4.01 -6.36 -5.33
CA ILE A 14 -4.05 -7.78 -4.97
C ILE A 14 -2.68 -8.27 -4.49
N LEU A 15 -1.61 -7.94 -5.22
CA LEU A 15 -0.24 -8.30 -4.81
C LEU A 15 0.14 -7.70 -3.47
N ALA A 16 -0.19 -6.42 -3.26
CA ALA A 16 0.06 -5.74 -2.00
C ALA A 16 -0.74 -6.35 -0.84
N ALA A 17 -2.00 -6.72 -1.07
CA ALA A 17 -2.82 -7.42 -0.08
C ALA A 17 -2.27 -8.81 0.27
N ILE A 18 -1.77 -9.56 -0.71
CA ILE A 18 -1.11 -10.86 -0.47
C ILE A 18 0.14 -10.66 0.39
N ALA A 19 1.00 -9.70 0.01
CA ALA A 19 2.21 -9.37 0.77
C ALA A 19 1.87 -8.93 2.21
N ALA A 20 0.84 -8.10 2.38
CA ALA A 20 0.37 -7.67 3.70
C ALA A 20 -0.10 -8.84 4.56
N ASN A 21 -0.86 -9.78 4.00
CA ASN A 21 -1.32 -10.95 4.74
C ASN A 21 -0.17 -11.89 5.14
N ILE A 22 0.78 -12.12 4.23
CA ILE A 22 1.97 -12.93 4.53
C ILE A 22 2.79 -12.25 5.65
N TYR A 23 3.01 -10.94 5.54
CA TYR A 23 3.75 -10.20 6.55
C TYR A 23 3.06 -10.23 7.91
N ASN A 24 1.73 -10.10 7.95
CA ASN A 24 0.94 -10.20 9.19
C ASN A 24 1.15 -11.55 9.90
N GLN A 25 1.17 -12.65 9.14
CA GLN A 25 1.39 -13.99 9.69
C GLN A 25 2.82 -14.17 10.23
N ILE A 26 3.82 -13.69 9.48
CA ILE A 26 5.23 -13.73 9.92
C ILE A 26 5.41 -12.90 11.19
N TYR A 27 4.79 -11.72 11.24
CA TYR A 27 4.88 -10.82 12.39
C TYR A 27 4.23 -11.42 13.63
N PHE A 28 3.05 -12.03 13.49
CA PHE A 28 2.38 -12.77 14.56
C PHE A 28 3.26 -13.92 15.05
N PHE A 29 3.85 -14.70 14.15
CA PHE A 29 4.74 -15.80 14.51
C PHE A 29 5.97 -15.32 15.32
N ALA A 30 6.55 -14.17 14.95
CA ALA A 30 7.74 -13.63 15.61
C ALA A 30 7.44 -12.97 16.97
N THR A 31 6.30 -12.30 17.11
CA THR A 31 6.00 -11.46 18.29
C THR A 31 4.99 -12.10 19.24
N GLN A 32 4.21 -13.06 18.76
CA GLN A 32 3.09 -13.67 19.49
C GLN A 32 2.03 -12.64 19.94
N VAL A 33 1.95 -11.49 19.26
CA VAL A 33 0.95 -10.43 19.55
C VAL A 33 -0.12 -10.42 18.47
N ASP A 34 -1.38 -10.51 18.90
CA ASP A 34 -2.54 -10.50 18.00
C ASP A 34 -3.13 -9.09 17.82
N TYR A 35 -3.11 -8.61 16.59
CA TYR A 35 -3.73 -7.35 16.16
C TYR A 35 -4.97 -7.56 15.27
N SER A 36 -5.57 -8.75 15.24
CA SER A 36 -6.71 -9.11 14.39
C SER A 36 -7.91 -8.16 14.52
N ASN A 37 -8.12 -7.56 15.69
CA ASN A 37 -9.15 -6.54 15.93
C ASN A 37 -8.91 -5.22 15.17
N LEU A 38 -7.67 -4.94 14.77
CA LEU A 38 -7.26 -3.74 14.05
C LEU A 38 -6.91 -4.05 12.59
N VAL A 39 -6.21 -5.16 12.37
CA VAL A 39 -5.65 -5.60 11.10
C VAL A 39 -6.14 -7.02 10.82
N ASN A 40 -7.29 -7.11 10.16
CA ASN A 40 -7.85 -8.37 9.66
C ASN A 40 -7.73 -8.48 8.14
N VAL A 41 -7.92 -9.69 7.62
CA VAL A 41 -7.80 -10.00 6.18
C VAL A 41 -8.66 -9.07 5.33
N VAL A 42 -9.89 -8.79 5.75
CA VAL A 42 -10.81 -7.89 5.02
C VAL A 42 -10.23 -6.49 4.97
N SER A 43 -9.82 -5.93 6.11
CA SER A 43 -9.22 -4.59 6.18
C SER A 43 -7.97 -4.46 5.32
N LEU A 44 -7.09 -5.48 5.33
CA LEU A 44 -5.87 -5.52 4.53
C LEU A 44 -6.18 -5.56 3.03
N VAL A 45 -7.10 -6.41 2.60
CA VAL A 45 -7.49 -6.48 1.19
C VAL A 45 -8.13 -5.17 0.74
N SER A 46 -9.08 -4.65 1.51
CA SER A 46 -9.79 -3.42 1.17
C SER A 46 -8.86 -2.22 1.08
N ILE A 47 -7.98 -2.00 2.07
CA ILE A 47 -7.11 -0.82 2.06
C ILE A 47 -6.09 -0.86 0.93
N ASN A 48 -5.49 -2.02 0.65
CA ASN A 48 -4.50 -2.17 -0.43
C ASN A 48 -5.14 -1.97 -1.82
N LEU A 49 -6.37 -2.44 -2.02
CA LEU A 49 -7.13 -2.20 -3.25
C LEU A 49 -7.49 -0.72 -3.40
N ILE A 50 -8.03 -0.08 -2.35
CA ILE A 50 -8.41 1.34 -2.37
C ILE A 50 -7.18 2.20 -2.69
N VAL A 51 -6.07 2.00 -1.96
CA VAL A 51 -4.83 2.77 -2.18
C VAL A 51 -4.31 2.58 -3.60
N SER A 52 -4.29 1.35 -4.11
CA SER A 52 -3.81 1.08 -5.48
C SER A 52 -4.71 1.67 -6.56
N ILE A 53 -6.03 1.67 -6.36
CA ILE A 53 -6.99 2.33 -7.28
C ILE A 53 -6.81 3.85 -7.25
N LEU A 54 -6.66 4.44 -6.07
CA LEU A 54 -6.36 5.87 -5.94
C LEU A 54 -5.01 6.22 -6.60
N ALA A 55 -4.01 5.36 -6.48
CA ALA A 55 -2.74 5.51 -7.17
C ALA A 55 -2.92 5.47 -8.70
N GLY A 56 -3.78 4.60 -9.24
CA GLY A 56 -4.13 4.60 -10.67
C GLY A 56 -4.81 5.87 -11.15
N LEU A 57 -5.73 6.43 -10.34
CA LEU A 57 -6.35 7.73 -10.62
C LEU A 57 -5.30 8.86 -10.63
N LEU A 58 -4.41 8.86 -9.63
CA LEU A 58 -3.32 9.81 -9.52
C LEU A 58 -2.35 9.68 -10.71
N TYR A 59 -1.96 8.46 -11.09
CA TYR A 59 -1.12 8.21 -12.25
C TYR A 59 -1.71 8.81 -13.52
N GLN A 60 -3.01 8.57 -13.76
CA GLN A 60 -3.67 9.13 -14.93
C GLN A 60 -3.72 10.66 -14.88
N LEU A 61 -3.98 11.26 -13.71
CA LEU A 61 -3.96 12.71 -13.53
C LEU A 61 -2.59 13.29 -13.90
N PHE A 62 -1.50 12.70 -13.38
CA PHE A 62 -0.14 13.15 -13.68
C PHE A 62 0.23 12.94 -15.15
N PHE A 63 -0.23 11.85 -15.77
CA PHE A 63 -0.06 11.64 -17.22
C PHE A 63 -0.78 12.72 -18.05
N MET A 64 -1.98 13.14 -17.64
CA MET A 64 -2.71 14.21 -18.33
C MET A 64 -2.05 15.58 -18.15
N LEU A 65 -1.57 15.89 -16.95
CA LEU A 65 -0.98 17.21 -16.63
C LEU A 65 0.43 17.38 -17.19
N PHE A 66 1.28 16.35 -17.07
CA PHE A 66 2.72 16.46 -17.38
C PHE A 66 3.15 15.63 -18.59
N LYS A 67 2.21 14.96 -19.27
CA LYS A 67 2.42 14.21 -20.51
C LYS A 67 3.58 13.20 -20.35
N SER A 68 4.65 13.36 -21.12
CA SER A 68 5.82 12.46 -21.11
C SER A 68 6.54 12.38 -19.77
N LYS A 69 6.49 13.45 -18.96
CA LYS A 69 7.10 13.46 -17.62
C LYS A 69 6.17 12.89 -16.53
N GLY A 70 4.89 12.68 -16.85
CA GLY A 70 3.86 12.22 -15.91
C GLY A 70 4.23 10.96 -15.13
N PRO A 71 4.71 9.88 -15.78
CA PRO A 71 5.07 8.65 -15.07
C PRO A 71 6.20 8.83 -14.06
N VAL A 72 7.23 9.62 -14.39
CA VAL A 72 8.37 9.87 -13.50
C VAL A 72 7.95 10.70 -12.29
N ILE A 73 7.18 11.78 -12.53
CA ILE A 73 6.68 12.64 -11.45
C ILE A 73 5.72 11.85 -10.55
N PHE A 74 4.84 11.02 -11.13
CA PHE A 74 3.98 10.14 -10.35
C PHE A 74 4.78 9.19 -9.47
N ASN A 75 5.78 8.49 -10.00
CA ASN A 75 6.58 7.55 -9.19
C ASN A 75 7.30 8.26 -8.04
N PHE A 76 7.78 9.49 -8.28
CA PHE A 76 8.37 10.32 -7.24
C PHE A 76 7.33 10.70 -6.16
N VAL A 77 6.17 11.22 -6.57
CA VAL A 77 5.10 11.60 -5.63
C VAL A 77 4.55 10.39 -4.88
N TYR A 78 4.40 9.24 -5.53
CA TYR A 78 3.86 8.04 -4.90
C TYR A 78 4.84 7.41 -3.91
N SER A 79 6.13 7.40 -4.22
CA SER A 79 7.16 6.93 -3.28
C SER A 79 7.31 7.85 -2.07
N VAL A 80 7.45 9.16 -2.29
CA VAL A 80 7.52 10.16 -1.20
C VAL A 80 6.22 10.20 -0.40
N GLY A 81 5.08 10.13 -1.06
CA GLY A 81 3.77 10.08 -0.41
C GLY A 81 3.59 8.82 0.44
N SER A 82 4.03 7.65 -0.05
CA SER A 82 4.00 6.41 0.75
C SER A 82 4.90 6.50 1.97
N PHE A 83 6.09 7.12 1.83
CA PHE A 83 6.95 7.39 2.96
C PHE A 83 6.28 8.34 3.96
N ALA A 84 5.66 9.43 3.51
CA ALA A 84 4.93 10.33 4.39
C ALA A 84 3.77 9.63 5.13
N CYS A 85 3.05 8.72 4.45
CA CYS A 85 1.97 7.94 5.04
C CYS A 85 2.40 7.01 6.17
N MET A 86 3.70 6.71 6.33
CA MET A 86 4.18 5.93 7.49
C MET A 86 3.91 6.65 8.82
N ILE A 87 3.69 7.96 8.80
CA ILE A 87 3.32 8.71 10.01
C ILE A 87 1.98 8.26 10.58
N ILE A 88 1.08 7.73 9.74
CA ILE A 88 -0.25 7.29 10.15
C ILE A 88 -0.15 6.19 11.21
N PRO A 89 0.49 5.02 10.94
CA PRO A 89 0.63 3.98 11.96
C PRO A 89 1.49 4.38 13.16
N ILE A 90 2.40 5.35 13.01
CA ILE A 90 3.22 5.85 14.12
C ILE A 90 2.40 6.76 15.05
N ALA A 91 1.47 7.54 14.52
CA ALA A 91 0.68 8.52 15.26
C ALA A 91 -0.63 7.97 15.83
N ILE A 92 -1.07 6.77 15.42
CA ILE A 92 -2.28 6.14 15.94
C ILE A 92 -2.08 5.80 17.42
N THR A 93 -3.00 6.29 18.26
CA THR A 93 -3.12 5.85 19.65
C THR A 93 -4.05 4.65 19.73
N LEU A 94 -3.53 3.52 20.21
CA LEU A 94 -4.30 2.30 20.33
C LEU A 94 -5.10 2.26 21.65
N PRO A 95 -6.23 1.53 21.69
CA PRO A 95 -6.99 1.32 22.92
C PRO A 95 -6.12 0.72 24.03
N LEU A 96 -6.38 1.11 25.28
CA LEU A 96 -5.68 0.56 26.45
C LEU A 96 -5.85 -0.96 26.62
N SER A 97 -6.83 -1.56 25.95
CA SER A 97 -7.06 -3.00 25.91
C SER A 97 -6.13 -3.74 24.93
N THR A 98 -5.40 -3.04 24.06
CA THR A 98 -4.50 -3.66 23.10
C THR A 98 -3.18 -4.03 23.78
N PRO A 99 -2.77 -5.30 23.75
CA PRO A 99 -1.48 -5.70 24.32
C PRO A 99 -0.32 -5.20 23.46
N TYR A 100 0.74 -4.72 24.11
CA TYR A 100 2.01 -4.29 23.49
C TYR A 100 1.86 -3.30 22.32
N PRO A 101 1.10 -2.19 22.49
CA PRO A 101 0.80 -1.24 21.40
C PRO A 101 2.04 -0.64 20.74
N GLU A 102 3.17 -0.59 21.45
CA GLU A 102 4.47 -0.15 20.94
C GLU A 102 5.01 -1.00 19.78
N LEU A 103 4.56 -2.24 19.63
CA LEU A 103 4.97 -3.13 18.54
C LEU A 103 4.16 -2.87 17.26
N PHE A 104 2.97 -2.26 17.36
CA PHE A 104 2.08 -2.05 16.22
C PHE A 104 2.71 -1.28 15.04
N PRO A 105 3.50 -0.21 15.24
CA PRO A 105 4.18 0.45 14.13
C PRO A 105 5.11 -0.49 13.37
N GLY A 106 5.73 -1.46 14.04
CA GLY A 106 6.56 -2.49 13.41
C GLY A 106 5.78 -3.38 12.44
N LEU A 107 4.50 -3.62 12.70
CA LEU A 107 3.60 -4.34 11.79
C LEU A 107 3.11 -3.43 10.65
N ALA A 108 2.62 -2.24 10.99
CA ALA A 108 1.84 -1.43 10.06
C ALA A 108 2.72 -0.58 9.12
N VAL A 109 3.88 -0.09 9.56
CA VAL A 109 4.77 0.75 8.73
C VAL A 109 5.23 0.02 7.45
N PRO A 110 5.74 -1.23 7.52
CA PRO A 110 6.12 -1.95 6.30
C PRO A 110 4.95 -2.17 5.33
N MET A 111 3.74 -2.41 5.87
CA MET A 111 2.55 -2.64 5.05
C MET A 111 2.14 -1.43 4.21
N VAL A 112 2.41 -0.20 4.69
CA VAL A 112 2.14 1.05 3.94
C VAL A 112 2.88 1.08 2.60
N PHE A 113 4.05 0.42 2.50
CA PHE A 113 4.87 0.43 1.29
C PHE A 113 4.47 -0.62 0.26
N PHE A 114 3.69 -1.64 0.64
CA PHE A 114 3.36 -2.73 -0.29
C PHE A 114 2.62 -2.28 -1.56
N PRO A 115 1.65 -1.35 -1.51
CA PRO A 115 1.01 -0.80 -2.71
C PRO A 115 1.99 -0.15 -3.69
N VAL A 116 2.93 0.67 -3.19
CA VAL A 116 3.89 1.37 -4.05
C VAL A 116 4.93 0.42 -4.62
N ILE A 117 5.42 -0.53 -3.82
CA ILE A 117 6.35 -1.56 -4.29
C ILE A 117 5.67 -2.43 -5.35
N ALA A 118 4.45 -2.89 -5.09
CA ALA A 118 3.69 -3.71 -6.05
C ALA A 118 3.46 -2.96 -7.36
N TRP A 119 3.04 -1.70 -7.30
CA TRP A 119 2.86 -0.86 -8.49
C TRP A 119 4.14 -0.75 -9.32
N MET A 120 5.24 -0.32 -8.69
CA MET A 120 6.52 -0.10 -9.37
C MET A 120 7.09 -1.39 -9.96
N THR A 121 6.85 -2.52 -9.30
CA THR A 121 7.30 -3.84 -9.76
C THR A 121 6.58 -4.29 -11.03
N ILE A 122 5.27 -4.09 -11.11
CA ILE A 122 4.48 -4.55 -12.26
C ILE A 122 4.35 -3.52 -13.38
N ASP A 123 4.70 -2.26 -13.12
CA ASP A 123 4.58 -1.15 -14.07
C ASP A 123 5.19 -1.44 -15.47
N PRO A 124 6.36 -2.09 -15.61
CA PRO A 124 6.91 -2.47 -16.90
C PRO A 124 6.01 -3.42 -17.72
N LEU A 125 5.16 -4.23 -17.07
CA LEU A 125 4.26 -5.19 -17.74
C LEU A 125 3.06 -4.52 -18.42
N PHE A 126 2.73 -3.29 -18.00
CA PHE A 126 1.57 -2.54 -18.49
C PHE A 126 1.94 -1.40 -19.45
N LYS A 127 3.25 -1.11 -19.58
CA LYS A 127 3.77 -0.19 -20.59
C LYS A 127 3.92 -0.94 -21.92
N LYS A 128 3.41 -0.34 -23.00
CA LYS A 128 3.67 -0.84 -24.35
C LYS A 128 5.16 -0.63 -24.67
N ALA A 129 5.82 -1.69 -25.13
CA ALA A 129 7.16 -1.62 -25.73
C ALA A 129 7.15 -0.71 -26.97
#